data_AF-A0A7S1X3M7-F1
#
_entry.id   AF-A0A7S1X3M7-F1
#
_cell.length_a   1.000
_cell.length_b   1.000
_cell.length_c   1.000
_cell.angle_alpha   90.00
_cell.angle_beta   90.00
_cell.angle_gamma   90.00
#
_symmetry.space_group_name_H-M   'P 1'
#
loop_
_entity.id
_entity.type
_entity.pdbx_description
1 polymer ?
#
loop_
_entity_poly.entity_id
_entity_poly.type
_entity_poly.pdbx_seq_one_letter_code
_entity_poly.pdbx_strand_id
1 'polypeptide(L)'
;ENKVCGAIGPLASLGRPSPHVSELQVGIGNTAAWKLNVLDPTTSVAFFYEVVNNPQANPLQPGRPFFMQYQTTYFHSSGQRRMRVVTVGRTWCDDKAPELGLSFDQECAAVVMARLATFKSESDDAFDVLRWLDRTLIRLAARFGDFQKDVPESFSLSGSFSLLPQFMFHLRRSQFLQVFNNTPDETAYFRHLLMKHDTNSSLVMIQPTLLSYSFNGPPEPVLLDVESVQPDRILLLDSYFMVIVHYGATIAQWRKAGYQDQEEHENFRNLLAAPVADAEELLKERLPVPRMLQCDQYGSQARFLLAKLNPSSTHNSNGSGGDVIFTDDVSLGVFMEHLAKLSVTGN
;
A
#
# COMPACT_ATOMS: atom_id res chain seq x y z
N GLU A 1 -9.03 29.78 1.87
CA GLU A 1 -8.49 29.18 0.65
C GLU A 1 -8.16 27.70 0.90
N ASN A 2 -7.24 27.34 1.80
CA ASN A 2 -7.10 25.96 2.29
C ASN A 2 -7.50 25.87 3.75
N LYS A 3 -8.43 24.97 4.07
CA LYS A 3 -8.83 24.65 5.44
C LYS A 3 -8.48 23.20 5.78
N VAL A 4 -8.25 22.96 7.06
CA VAL A 4 -7.82 21.68 7.63
C VAL A 4 -9.05 20.90 8.06
N CYS A 5 -9.32 19.77 7.42
CA CYS A 5 -10.45 18.89 7.75
C CYS A 5 -10.14 17.99 8.95
N GLY A 6 -8.88 17.62 9.08
CA GLY A 6 -8.39 16.82 10.19
C GLY A 6 -7.13 16.04 9.84
N ALA A 7 -6.78 15.08 10.70
CA ALA A 7 -5.61 14.24 10.53
C ALA A 7 -5.86 12.80 10.97
N ILE A 8 -5.10 11.86 10.39
CA ILE A 8 -5.11 10.44 10.76
C ILE A 8 -3.67 9.99 11.05
N GLY A 9 -3.47 9.40 12.23
CA GLY A 9 -2.20 8.90 12.73
C GLY A 9 -2.22 8.72 14.25
N PRO A 10 -1.07 8.46 14.90
CA PRO A 10 -0.97 8.29 16.36
C PRO A 10 -1.01 9.65 17.09
N LEU A 11 -2.17 10.31 17.04
CA LEU A 11 -2.36 11.68 17.53
C LEU A 11 -3.68 11.85 18.28
N ALA A 12 -3.76 12.90 19.10
CA ALA A 12 -4.99 13.32 19.76
C ALA A 12 -5.22 14.82 19.55
N SER A 13 -6.49 15.22 19.41
CA SER A 13 -6.88 16.62 19.23
C SER A 13 -6.52 17.46 20.46
N LEU A 14 -6.03 18.69 20.25
CA LEU A 14 -5.90 19.70 21.29
C LEU A 14 -7.12 20.64 21.37
N GLY A 15 -8.12 20.46 20.49
CA GLY A 15 -9.35 21.25 20.49
C GLY A 15 -9.12 22.76 20.30
N ARG A 16 -7.99 23.16 19.70
CA ARG A 16 -7.67 24.57 19.49
C ARG A 16 -8.50 25.13 18.33
N PRO A 17 -9.30 26.18 18.55
CA PRO A 17 -9.99 26.86 17.46
C PRO A 17 -8.97 27.57 16.59
N SER A 18 -9.20 27.58 15.28
CA SER A 18 -8.39 28.30 14.31
C SER A 18 -9.25 28.67 13.11
N PRO A 19 -9.04 29.85 12.48
CA PRO A 19 -9.75 30.22 11.25
C PRO A 19 -9.45 29.27 10.09
N HIS A 20 -8.41 28.44 10.22
CA HIS A 20 -8.02 27.44 9.23
C HIS A 20 -8.72 26.08 9.41
N VAL A 21 -9.57 25.89 10.42
CA VAL A 21 -10.31 24.62 10.61
C VAL A 21 -11.51 24.57 9.66
N SER A 22 -11.67 23.45 8.95
CA SER A 22 -12.85 23.22 8.11
C SER A 22 -14.06 22.76 8.93
N GLU A 23 -15.25 23.01 8.38
CA GLU A 23 -16.50 22.42 8.85
C GLU A 23 -16.62 20.94 8.43
N LEU A 24 -15.98 20.57 7.31
CA LEU A 24 -15.84 19.18 6.90
C LEU A 24 -14.84 18.47 7.81
N GLN A 25 -15.28 17.42 8.50
CA GLN A 25 -14.43 16.63 9.37
C GLN A 25 -13.94 15.35 8.68
N VAL A 26 -12.62 15.14 8.66
CA VAL A 26 -11.98 13.88 8.22
C VAL A 26 -10.99 13.42 9.28
N GLY A 27 -11.14 12.18 9.78
CA GLY A 27 -10.31 11.67 10.86
C GLY A 27 -10.50 12.46 12.17
N ILE A 28 -9.40 12.72 12.87
CA ILE A 28 -9.37 13.52 14.10
C ILE A 28 -9.35 15.00 13.71
N GLY A 29 -10.53 15.55 13.42
CA GLY A 29 -10.73 16.92 12.97
C GLY A 29 -11.17 17.90 14.07
N ASN A 30 -11.93 18.93 13.65
CA ASN A 30 -12.37 20.07 14.49
C ASN A 30 -11.22 20.80 15.21
N THR A 31 -10.01 20.71 14.66
CA THR A 31 -8.82 21.39 15.19
C THR A 31 -7.77 21.53 14.09
N ALA A 32 -6.84 22.46 14.29
CA ALA A 32 -5.61 22.57 13.52
C ALA A 32 -4.36 22.27 14.39
N ALA A 33 -4.55 21.68 15.59
CA ALA A 33 -3.47 21.38 16.51
C ALA A 33 -3.71 20.03 17.20
N TRP A 34 -2.68 19.19 17.19
CA TRP A 34 -2.70 17.86 17.79
C TRP A 34 -1.51 17.66 18.72
N LYS A 35 -1.66 16.73 19.66
CA LYS A 35 -0.57 16.21 20.47
C LYS A 35 -0.22 14.80 20.05
N LEU A 36 1.08 14.52 20.02
CA LEU A 36 1.64 13.19 19.88
C LEU A 36 2.42 12.94 21.18
N ASN A 37 2.01 11.93 21.96
CA ASN A 37 2.64 11.66 23.26
C ASN A 37 4.03 11.04 23.09
N VAL A 38 4.21 10.25 22.04
CA VAL A 38 5.47 9.64 21.64
C VAL A 38 5.56 9.78 20.13
N LEU A 39 6.75 10.17 19.65
CA LEU A 39 7.06 10.21 18.23
C LEU A 39 8.52 9.78 18.04
N ASP A 40 8.77 9.13 16.92
CA ASP A 40 10.09 8.71 16.47
C ASP A 40 10.30 9.15 15.00
N PRO A 41 11.48 8.94 14.40
CA PRO A 41 11.73 9.34 13.02
C PRO A 41 10.83 8.67 11.97
N THR A 42 10.17 7.56 12.29
CA THR A 42 9.28 6.82 11.36
C THR A 42 7.81 7.25 11.50
N THR A 43 7.48 8.01 12.53
CA THR A 43 6.12 8.49 12.80
C THR A 43 5.65 9.47 11.71
N SER A 44 4.58 9.08 11.01
CA SER A 44 3.99 9.79 9.88
C SER A 44 2.49 10.02 10.08
N VAL A 45 2.02 11.22 9.74
CA VAL A 45 0.63 11.65 9.91
C VAL A 45 0.05 12.08 8.57
N ALA A 46 -1.15 11.62 8.24
CA ALA A 46 -1.90 12.07 7.08
C ALA A 46 -2.76 13.27 7.47
N PHE A 47 -2.57 14.41 6.80
CA PHE A 47 -3.38 15.61 6.98
C PHE A 47 -4.33 15.80 5.80
N PHE A 48 -5.58 16.10 6.10
CA PHE A 48 -6.64 16.27 5.10
C PHE A 48 -7.04 17.74 5.01
N TYR A 49 -7.16 18.22 3.78
CA TYR A 49 -7.45 19.61 3.47
C TYR A 49 -8.64 19.73 2.55
N GLU A 50 -9.32 20.86 2.65
CA GLU A 50 -10.38 21.28 1.75
C GLU A 50 -10.04 22.64 1.14
N VAL A 51 -10.26 22.73 -0.17
CA VAL A 51 -10.15 23.97 -0.92
C VAL A 51 -11.45 24.75 -0.76
N VAL A 52 -11.39 25.85 -0.01
CA VAL A 52 -12.51 26.78 0.19
C VAL A 52 -12.26 28.03 -0.65
N ASN A 53 -12.96 28.11 -1.78
CA ASN A 53 -12.98 29.27 -2.65
C ASN A 53 -14.20 30.13 -2.35
N ASN A 54 -14.00 31.42 -2.08
CA ASN A 54 -15.08 32.41 -2.06
C ASN A 54 -14.94 33.28 -3.32
N PRO A 55 -15.59 32.92 -4.44
CA PRO A 55 -15.39 33.60 -5.71
C PRO A 55 -15.77 35.08 -5.70
N GLN A 56 -16.61 35.52 -4.74
CA GLN A 56 -17.03 36.93 -4.62
C GLN A 56 -16.04 37.79 -3.83
N ALA A 57 -15.30 37.21 -2.88
CA ALA A 57 -14.40 37.95 -2.00
C ALA A 57 -12.93 37.84 -2.41
N ASN A 58 -12.49 36.67 -2.86
CA ASN A 58 -11.11 36.43 -3.25
C ASN A 58 -11.01 35.22 -4.20
N PRO A 59 -11.16 35.42 -5.52
CA PRO A 59 -11.10 34.32 -6.47
C PRO A 59 -9.70 33.69 -6.49
N LEU A 60 -9.65 32.35 -6.41
CA LEU A 60 -8.42 31.59 -6.58
C LEU A 60 -7.91 31.77 -8.01
N GLN A 61 -6.77 32.44 -8.17
CA GLN A 61 -6.14 32.66 -9.47
C GLN A 61 -5.13 31.54 -9.77
N PRO A 62 -5.16 30.92 -10.97
CA PRO A 62 -4.14 29.97 -11.40
C PRO A 62 -2.72 30.55 -11.28
N GLY A 63 -1.77 29.72 -10.88
CA GLY A 63 -0.37 30.10 -10.67
C GLY A 63 -0.10 30.83 -9.34
N ARG A 64 -1.12 31.34 -8.63
CA ARG A 64 -0.93 31.95 -7.31
C ARG A 64 -0.45 30.89 -6.32
N PRO A 65 0.65 31.12 -5.58
CA PRO A 65 1.12 30.16 -4.60
C PRO A 65 0.26 30.17 -3.34
N PHE A 66 0.14 29.02 -2.70
CA PHE A 66 -0.34 28.85 -1.34
C PHE A 66 0.68 28.06 -0.53
N PHE A 67 0.63 28.24 0.79
CA PHE A 67 1.61 27.65 1.71
C PHE A 67 0.92 26.87 2.81
N MET A 68 1.53 25.76 3.19
CA MET A 68 1.18 24.96 4.37
C MET A 68 2.41 24.92 5.27
N GLN A 69 2.26 25.30 6.53
CA GLN A 69 3.33 25.26 7.51
C GLN A 69 2.98 24.31 8.65
N TYR A 70 3.88 23.35 8.89
CA TYR A 70 3.78 22.37 9.96
C TYR A 70 4.78 22.75 11.03
N GLN A 71 4.30 22.92 12.27
CA GLN A 71 5.12 23.26 13.42
C GLN A 71 4.99 22.17 14.49
N THR A 72 6.06 21.42 14.72
CA THR A 72 6.10 20.36 15.73
C THR A 72 7.04 20.77 16.85
N THR A 73 6.47 21.10 18.01
CA THR A 73 7.26 21.34 19.23
C THR A 73 7.34 20.05 20.05
N TYR A 74 8.54 19.63 20.41
CA TYR A 74 8.76 18.36 21.12
C TYR A 74 9.95 18.44 22.07
N PHE A 75 10.01 17.48 23.00
CA PHE A 75 11.20 17.25 23.83
C PHE A 75 12.09 16.22 23.14
N HIS A 76 13.32 16.62 22.80
CA HIS A 76 14.32 15.73 22.26
C HIS A 76 14.89 14.83 23.37
N SER A 77 15.38 13.64 23.01
CA SER A 77 15.97 12.68 23.96
C SER A 77 17.16 13.25 24.75
N SER A 78 17.80 14.29 24.24
CA SER A 78 18.84 15.05 24.95
C SER A 78 18.31 15.99 26.05
N GLY A 79 17.00 15.98 26.34
CA GLY A 79 16.33 16.88 27.31
C GLY A 79 16.02 18.28 26.78
N GLN A 80 16.45 18.62 25.56
CA GLN A 80 16.20 19.92 24.96
C GLN A 80 14.78 20.02 24.40
N ARG A 81 14.12 21.17 24.62
CA ARG A 81 12.90 21.51 23.89
C ARG A 81 13.28 22.00 22.49
N ARG A 82 12.74 21.38 21.45
CA ARG A 82 12.98 21.72 20.04
C ARG A 82 11.68 22.03 19.32
N MET A 83 11.79 22.80 18.24
CA MET A 83 10.71 23.04 17.29
C MET A 83 11.20 22.68 15.88
N ARG A 84 10.48 21.78 15.22
CA ARG A 84 10.67 21.49 13.80
C ARG A 84 9.63 22.26 13.01
N VAL A 85 10.07 23.02 12.01
CA VAL A 85 9.18 23.79 11.12
C VAL A 85 9.40 23.31 9.68
N VAL A 86 8.33 22.95 9.00
CA VAL A 86 8.34 22.56 7.58
C VAL A 86 7.32 23.44 6.87
N THR A 87 7.74 24.17 5.85
CA THR A 87 6.85 24.97 5.01
C THR A 87 6.86 24.40 3.59
N VAL A 88 5.68 24.09 3.06
CA VAL A 88 5.48 23.56 1.71
C VAL A 88 4.69 24.58 0.92
N GLY A 89 5.17 24.93 -0.28
CA GLY A 89 4.48 25.76 -1.25
C GLY A 89 3.92 24.93 -2.41
N ARG A 90 2.74 25.29 -2.88
CA ARG A 90 2.10 24.76 -4.10
C ARG A 90 1.39 25.90 -4.82
N THR A 91 1.03 25.69 -6.08
CA THR A 91 0.33 26.69 -6.90
C THR A 91 -1.09 26.23 -7.18
N TRP A 92 -2.02 27.18 -7.20
CA TRP A 92 -3.38 26.93 -7.68
C TRP A 92 -3.37 26.63 -9.19
N CYS A 93 -4.27 25.75 -9.62
CA CYS A 93 -4.53 25.45 -11.03
C CYS A 93 -6.04 25.34 -11.26
N ASP A 94 -6.46 25.44 -12.51
CA ASP A 94 -7.86 25.22 -12.89
C ASP A 94 -8.23 23.73 -12.77
N ASP A 95 -9.50 23.44 -12.52
CA ASP A 95 -10.01 22.06 -12.32
C ASP A 95 -9.82 21.13 -13.54
N LYS A 96 -9.66 21.73 -14.72
CA LYS A 96 -9.41 21.05 -16.01
C LYS A 96 -7.95 21.13 -16.47
N ALA A 97 -7.08 21.69 -15.65
CA ALA A 97 -5.67 21.88 -15.99
C ALA A 97 -4.97 20.51 -16.04
N PRO A 98 -4.21 20.19 -17.10
CA PRO A 98 -3.50 18.92 -17.22
C PRO A 98 -2.50 18.70 -16.08
N GLU A 99 -1.95 19.79 -15.51
CA GLU A 99 -1.04 19.76 -14.36
C GLU A 99 -1.66 19.09 -13.13
N LEU A 100 -2.99 19.10 -12.99
CA LEU A 100 -3.69 18.43 -11.89
C LEU A 100 -3.50 16.91 -11.95
N GLY A 101 -3.63 16.32 -13.14
CA GLY A 101 -3.39 14.89 -13.34
C GLY A 101 -1.91 14.53 -13.23
N LEU A 102 -1.03 15.37 -13.80
CA LEU A 102 0.42 15.14 -13.79
C LEU A 102 1.06 15.27 -12.40
N SER A 103 0.45 16.06 -11.50
CA SER A 103 0.92 16.24 -10.12
C SER A 103 0.36 15.20 -9.14
N PHE A 104 -0.43 14.24 -9.62
CA PHE A 104 -0.98 13.17 -8.79
C PHE A 104 0.10 12.17 -8.37
N ASP A 105 0.21 11.97 -7.06
CA ASP A 105 1.10 10.99 -6.45
C ASP A 105 0.27 9.75 -6.05
N GLN A 106 0.27 8.73 -6.92
CA GLN A 106 -0.51 7.50 -6.70
C GLN A 106 -0.07 6.69 -5.48
N GLU A 107 1.21 6.75 -5.12
CA GLU A 107 1.77 6.03 -3.97
C GLU A 107 1.28 6.65 -2.66
N CYS A 108 1.42 7.96 -2.53
CA CYS A 108 0.89 8.71 -1.40
C CYS A 108 -0.64 8.59 -1.32
N ALA A 109 -1.33 8.68 -2.47
CA ALA A 109 -2.79 8.53 -2.51
C ALA A 109 -3.23 7.13 -2.05
N ALA A 110 -2.54 6.07 -2.45
CA ALA A 110 -2.84 4.71 -2.01
C ALA A 110 -2.72 4.57 -0.48
N VAL A 111 -1.66 5.12 0.12
CA VAL A 111 -1.45 5.08 1.57
C VAL A 111 -2.48 5.93 2.33
N VAL A 112 -2.79 7.13 1.83
CA VAL A 112 -3.82 7.99 2.44
C VAL A 112 -5.20 7.34 2.35
N MET A 113 -5.53 6.71 1.22
CA MET A 113 -6.77 5.94 1.06
C MET A 113 -6.81 4.72 1.98
N ALA A 114 -5.69 4.01 2.16
CA ALA A 114 -5.60 2.89 3.09
C ALA A 114 -5.83 3.32 4.54
N ARG A 115 -5.22 4.43 4.97
CA ARG A 115 -5.44 5.01 6.30
C ARG A 115 -6.89 5.46 6.48
N LEU A 116 -7.47 6.10 5.47
CA LEU A 116 -8.86 6.55 5.54
C LEU A 116 -9.85 5.37 5.58
N ALA A 117 -9.66 4.36 4.73
CA ALA A 117 -10.47 3.14 4.73
C ALA A 117 -10.39 2.39 6.07
N THR A 118 -9.17 2.26 6.61
CA THR A 118 -8.94 1.61 7.89
C THR A 118 -9.58 2.39 9.03
N PHE A 119 -9.45 3.71 9.05
CA PHE A 119 -10.12 4.56 10.05
C PHE A 119 -11.64 4.43 9.98
N LYS A 120 -12.22 4.42 8.77
CA LYS A 120 -13.65 4.19 8.55
C LYS A 120 -14.11 2.83 9.06
N SER A 121 -13.29 1.79 8.90
CA SER A 121 -13.61 0.43 9.35
C SER A 121 -13.63 0.26 10.88
N GLU A 122 -13.32 1.29 11.66
CA GLU A 122 -13.53 1.30 13.11
C GLU A 122 -15.01 1.55 13.48
N SER A 123 -15.76 2.25 12.62
CA SER A 123 -17.17 2.61 12.86
C SER A 123 -18.14 2.01 11.85
N ASP A 124 -17.71 1.90 10.59
CA ASP A 124 -18.54 1.54 9.45
C ASP A 124 -18.43 0.03 9.17
N ASP A 125 -19.47 -0.57 8.58
CA ASP A 125 -19.44 -1.98 8.17
C ASP A 125 -18.40 -2.21 7.06
N ALA A 126 -17.72 -3.36 7.11
CA ALA A 126 -16.65 -3.70 6.18
C ALA A 126 -17.11 -3.67 4.72
N PHE A 127 -18.33 -4.13 4.42
CA PHE A 127 -18.88 -4.11 3.07
C PHE A 127 -19.06 -2.68 2.55
N ASP A 128 -19.55 -1.78 3.39
CA ASP A 128 -19.75 -0.37 3.03
C ASP A 128 -18.42 0.36 2.79
N VAL A 129 -17.39 0.06 3.60
CA VAL A 129 -16.03 0.60 3.39
C VAL A 129 -15.44 0.13 2.06
N LEU A 130 -15.56 -1.15 1.73
CA LEU A 130 -15.09 -1.70 0.45
C LEU A 130 -15.84 -1.10 -0.73
N ARG A 131 -17.17 -0.98 -0.62
CA ARG A 131 -17.99 -0.34 -1.64
C ARG A 131 -17.64 1.13 -1.84
N TRP A 132 -17.33 1.85 -0.76
CA TRP A 132 -16.84 3.23 -0.82
C TRP A 132 -15.48 3.33 -1.52
N LEU A 133 -14.57 2.39 -1.23
CA LEU A 133 -13.25 2.32 -1.87
C LEU A 133 -13.38 2.08 -3.38
N ASP A 134 -14.15 1.07 -3.77
CA ASP A 134 -14.39 0.70 -5.18
C ASP A 134 -15.05 1.86 -5.94
N ARG A 135 -16.07 2.51 -5.36
CA ARG A 135 -16.73 3.70 -5.95
C ARG A 135 -15.80 4.90 -6.09
N THR A 136 -14.85 5.04 -5.17
CA THR A 136 -13.88 6.14 -5.23
C THR A 136 -12.88 5.91 -6.34
N LEU A 137 -12.40 4.66 -6.50
CA LEU A 137 -11.55 4.27 -7.61
C LEU A 137 -12.24 4.44 -8.97
N ILE A 138 -13.50 4.00 -9.10
CA ILE A 138 -14.27 4.14 -10.35
C ILE A 138 -14.43 5.62 -10.72
N ARG A 139 -14.77 6.50 -9.76
CA ARG A 139 -14.89 7.95 -10.04
C ARG A 139 -13.57 8.58 -10.47
N LEU A 140 -12.46 8.14 -9.89
CA LEU A 140 -11.14 8.60 -10.28
C LEU A 140 -10.79 8.12 -11.70
N ALA A 141 -11.01 6.84 -11.99
CA ALA A 141 -10.78 6.24 -13.30
C ALA A 141 -11.66 6.86 -14.40
N ALA A 142 -12.94 7.13 -14.13
CA ALA A 142 -13.83 7.81 -15.06
C ALA A 142 -13.43 9.27 -15.32
N ARG A 143 -12.80 9.94 -14.34
CA ARG A 143 -12.37 11.34 -14.47
C ARG A 143 -11.02 11.51 -15.16
N PHE A 144 -10.06 10.63 -14.88
CA PHE A 144 -8.66 10.78 -15.32
C PHE A 144 -8.20 9.69 -16.30
N GLY A 145 -9.04 8.71 -16.63
CA GLY A 145 -8.76 7.71 -17.63
C GLY A 145 -9.13 8.17 -19.04
N ASP A 146 -8.38 7.67 -20.02
CA ASP A 146 -8.64 7.86 -21.44
C ASP A 146 -9.43 6.66 -21.96
N PHE A 147 -10.59 6.91 -22.57
CA PHE A 147 -11.45 5.86 -23.12
C PHE A 147 -12.45 6.39 -24.15
N GLN A 148 -12.96 5.48 -24.97
CA GLN A 148 -14.16 5.64 -25.76
C GLN A 148 -15.37 5.15 -24.96
N LYS A 149 -16.45 5.93 -24.96
CA LYS A 149 -17.67 5.62 -24.22
C LYS A 149 -18.21 4.24 -24.62
N ASP A 150 -18.61 3.46 -23.63
CA ASP A 150 -19.18 2.11 -23.80
C ASP A 150 -18.24 1.08 -24.46
N VAL A 151 -16.94 1.38 -24.59
CA VAL A 151 -15.91 0.47 -25.14
C VAL A 151 -14.83 0.18 -24.08
N PRO A 152 -15.00 -0.87 -23.23
CA PRO A 152 -14.08 -1.14 -22.12
C PRO A 152 -12.63 -1.37 -22.52
N GLU A 153 -12.39 -1.98 -23.68
CA GLU A 153 -11.05 -2.29 -24.20
C GLU A 153 -10.22 -1.04 -24.54
N SER A 154 -10.89 0.11 -24.71
CA SER A 154 -10.21 1.39 -24.98
C SER A 154 -9.68 2.08 -23.72
N PHE A 155 -10.03 1.56 -22.54
CA PHE A 155 -9.68 2.18 -21.27
C PHE A 155 -8.18 2.10 -20.99
N SER A 156 -7.59 3.25 -20.67
CA SER A 156 -6.20 3.35 -20.24
C SER A 156 -6.02 4.43 -19.18
N LEU A 157 -4.98 4.28 -18.37
CA LEU A 157 -4.55 5.25 -17.37
C LEU A 157 -3.13 5.71 -17.67
N SER A 158 -2.86 6.99 -17.47
CA SER A 158 -1.51 7.53 -17.60
C SER A 158 -0.58 7.00 -16.50
N GLY A 159 0.73 7.15 -16.69
CA GLY A 159 1.73 6.64 -15.75
C GLY A 159 1.59 7.16 -14.31
N SER A 160 0.99 8.34 -14.12
CA SER A 160 0.71 8.90 -12.78
C SER A 160 -0.39 8.15 -12.03
N PHE A 161 -1.22 7.36 -12.73
CA PHE A 161 -2.38 6.66 -12.14
C PHE A 161 -2.35 5.13 -12.33
N SER A 162 -1.47 4.60 -13.19
CA SER A 162 -1.53 3.21 -13.66
C SER A 162 -1.38 2.15 -12.57
N LEU A 163 -0.68 2.45 -11.47
CA LEU A 163 -0.49 1.52 -10.34
C LEU A 163 -1.59 1.63 -9.28
N LEU A 164 -2.32 2.75 -9.24
CA LEU A 164 -3.35 2.96 -8.21
C LEU A 164 -4.41 1.85 -8.17
N PRO A 165 -4.97 1.37 -9.31
CA PRO A 165 -5.90 0.24 -9.28
C PRO A 165 -5.30 -1.03 -8.65
N GLN A 166 -4.02 -1.31 -8.91
CA GLN A 166 -3.32 -2.46 -8.33
C GLN A 166 -3.18 -2.31 -6.80
N PHE A 167 -2.81 -1.13 -6.32
CA PHE A 167 -2.78 -0.87 -4.87
C PHE A 167 -4.16 -1.04 -4.23
N MET A 168 -5.23 -0.56 -4.88
CA MET A 168 -6.60 -0.71 -4.37
C MET A 168 -7.05 -2.18 -4.35
N PHE A 169 -6.64 -2.97 -5.36
CA PHE A 169 -6.88 -4.41 -5.41
C PHE A 169 -6.23 -5.16 -4.23
N HIS A 170 -4.98 -4.83 -3.88
CA HIS A 170 -4.33 -5.46 -2.74
C HIS A 170 -4.88 -4.93 -1.40
N LEU A 171 -5.16 -3.62 -1.31
CA LEU A 171 -5.75 -3.00 -0.10
C LEU A 171 -7.10 -3.64 0.26
N ARG A 172 -8.03 -3.78 -0.69
CA ARG A 172 -9.37 -4.33 -0.44
C ARG A 172 -9.37 -5.79 0.04
N ARG A 173 -8.30 -6.53 -0.22
CA ARG A 173 -8.07 -7.92 0.23
C ARG A 173 -7.12 -8.03 1.41
N SER A 174 -6.53 -6.92 1.85
CA SER A 174 -5.56 -6.90 2.93
C SER A 174 -6.23 -7.15 4.28
N GLN A 175 -5.43 -7.60 5.25
CA GLN A 175 -5.83 -7.80 6.64
C GLN A 175 -6.25 -6.51 7.38
N PHE A 176 -6.08 -5.33 6.75
CA PHE A 176 -6.60 -4.08 7.28
C PHE A 176 -8.12 -3.99 7.17
N LEU A 177 -8.68 -4.52 6.08
CA LEU A 177 -10.10 -4.44 5.73
C LEU A 177 -10.81 -5.81 5.82
N GLN A 178 -10.13 -6.88 5.41
CA GLN A 178 -10.63 -8.26 5.52
C GLN A 178 -10.07 -8.92 6.78
N VAL A 179 -10.81 -8.83 7.89
CA VAL A 179 -10.34 -9.28 9.21
C VAL A 179 -10.59 -10.76 9.49
N PHE A 180 -11.24 -11.48 8.56
CA PHE A 180 -11.41 -12.93 8.68
C PHE A 180 -10.06 -13.64 8.86
N ASN A 181 -10.02 -14.67 9.70
CA ASN A 181 -8.81 -15.42 10.05
C ASN A 181 -7.72 -14.58 10.75
N ASN A 182 -8.06 -13.43 11.32
CA ASN A 182 -7.23 -12.68 12.26
C ASN A 182 -7.97 -12.53 13.59
N THR A 183 -7.22 -12.52 14.68
CA THR A 183 -7.77 -12.10 15.98
C THR A 183 -7.96 -10.58 16.02
N PRO A 184 -8.87 -10.06 16.87
CA PRO A 184 -9.03 -8.61 17.04
C PRO A 184 -7.72 -7.89 17.39
N ASP A 185 -6.87 -8.51 18.20
CA ASP A 185 -5.58 -7.97 18.60
C ASP A 185 -4.57 -7.91 17.45
N GLU A 186 -4.54 -8.94 16.58
CA GLU A 186 -3.73 -8.93 15.35
C GLU A 186 -4.20 -7.83 14.39
N THR A 187 -5.51 -7.68 14.21
CA THR A 187 -6.07 -6.59 13.40
C THR A 187 -5.67 -5.23 13.98
N ALA A 188 -5.79 -5.03 15.28
CA ALA A 188 -5.37 -3.79 15.94
C ALA A 188 -3.87 -3.52 15.76
N TYR A 189 -3.03 -4.55 15.86
CA TYR A 189 -1.59 -4.47 15.63
C TYR A 189 -1.26 -4.03 14.19
N PHE A 190 -1.87 -4.66 13.18
CA PHE A 190 -1.64 -4.28 11.79
C PHE A 190 -2.09 -2.85 11.50
N ARG A 191 -3.31 -2.49 11.94
CA ARG A 191 -3.85 -1.14 11.75
C ARG A 191 -3.00 -0.10 12.45
N HIS A 192 -2.51 -0.37 13.66
CA HIS A 192 -1.62 0.52 14.39
C HIS A 192 -0.36 0.88 13.58
N LEU A 193 0.28 -0.13 12.97
CA LEU A 193 1.49 0.09 12.17
C LEU A 193 1.20 0.89 10.89
N LEU A 194 0.12 0.58 10.16
CA LEU A 194 -0.30 1.35 8.98
C LEU A 194 -0.57 2.84 9.31
N MET A 195 -1.14 3.11 10.48
CA MET A 195 -1.41 4.49 10.92
C MET A 195 -0.16 5.27 11.29
N LYS A 196 0.93 4.59 11.63
CA LYS A 196 2.18 5.19 12.11
C LYS A 196 3.20 5.38 10.99
N HIS A 197 3.38 4.41 10.11
CA HIS A 197 4.54 4.35 9.21
C HIS A 197 4.46 5.23 7.96
N ASP A 198 5.60 5.54 7.36
CA ASP A 198 5.73 6.36 6.15
C ASP A 198 5.14 5.71 4.89
N THR A 199 5.18 6.44 3.77
CA THR A 199 4.62 5.97 2.48
C THR A 199 5.26 4.66 2.04
N ASN A 200 6.59 4.58 2.02
CA ASN A 200 7.31 3.40 1.53
C ASN A 200 6.96 2.14 2.34
N SER A 201 7.04 2.21 3.67
CA SER A 201 6.68 1.09 4.54
C SER A 201 5.20 0.71 4.38
N SER A 202 4.31 1.70 4.27
CA SER A 202 2.88 1.47 4.11
C SER A 202 2.53 0.83 2.76
N LEU A 203 3.27 1.14 1.69
CA LEU A 203 3.08 0.48 0.40
C LEU A 203 3.43 -1.01 0.49
N VAL A 204 4.56 -1.37 1.13
CA VAL A 204 4.94 -2.78 1.34
C VAL A 204 3.90 -3.52 2.19
N MET A 205 3.28 -2.84 3.15
CA MET A 205 2.17 -3.38 3.93
C MET A 205 0.90 -3.63 3.09
N ILE A 206 0.60 -2.75 2.11
CA ILE A 206 -0.58 -2.85 1.24
C ILE A 206 -0.35 -3.89 0.15
N GLN A 207 0.76 -3.78 -0.58
CA GLN A 207 1.18 -4.66 -1.65
C GLN A 207 2.60 -5.17 -1.33
N PRO A 208 2.69 -6.40 -0.79
CA PRO A 208 3.96 -7.07 -0.54
C PRO A 208 4.87 -7.10 -1.77
N THR A 209 6.18 -7.02 -1.56
CA THR A 209 7.18 -7.17 -2.63
C THR A 209 7.58 -8.64 -2.76
N LEU A 210 7.84 -9.08 -3.99
CA LEU A 210 8.26 -10.44 -4.29
C LEU A 210 9.52 -10.40 -5.18
N LEU A 211 10.63 -10.95 -4.68
CA LEU A 211 11.86 -11.12 -5.44
C LEU A 211 12.04 -12.59 -5.81
N SER A 212 12.56 -12.84 -7.01
CA SER A 212 12.86 -14.17 -7.53
C SER A 212 14.36 -14.37 -7.70
N TYR A 213 14.86 -15.49 -7.20
CA TYR A 213 16.25 -15.92 -7.27
C TYR A 213 16.30 -17.20 -8.10
N SER A 214 17.18 -17.21 -9.09
CA SER A 214 17.41 -18.36 -9.97
C SER A 214 18.88 -18.42 -10.38
N PHE A 215 19.28 -19.47 -11.10
CA PHE A 215 20.61 -19.54 -11.69
C PHE A 215 20.81 -18.60 -12.88
N ASN A 216 19.73 -18.03 -13.42
CA ASN A 216 19.74 -17.31 -14.69
C ASN A 216 20.02 -15.79 -14.54
N GLY A 217 20.45 -15.34 -13.36
CA GLY A 217 20.78 -13.92 -13.16
C GLY A 217 20.72 -13.47 -11.71
N PRO A 218 20.91 -12.16 -11.48
CA PRO A 218 20.71 -11.55 -10.17
C PRO A 218 19.22 -11.62 -9.74
N PRO A 219 18.92 -11.35 -8.45
CA PRO A 219 17.55 -11.30 -7.97
C PRO A 219 16.71 -10.28 -8.74
N GLU A 220 15.51 -10.69 -9.19
CA GLU A 220 14.61 -9.84 -9.98
C GLU A 220 13.24 -9.66 -9.29
N PRO A 221 12.65 -8.45 -9.31
CA PRO A 221 11.26 -8.26 -8.91
C PRO A 221 10.31 -9.02 -9.83
N VAL A 222 9.41 -9.79 -9.24
CA VAL A 222 8.35 -10.53 -9.95
C VAL A 222 6.97 -10.10 -9.48
N LEU A 223 5.96 -10.37 -10.30
CA LEU A 223 4.58 -10.05 -9.95
C LEU A 223 4.15 -10.83 -8.71
N LEU A 224 3.35 -10.21 -7.85
CA LEU A 224 2.74 -10.83 -6.67
C LEU A 224 1.58 -11.74 -7.12
N ASP A 225 1.92 -12.80 -7.85
CA ASP A 225 1.02 -13.66 -8.59
C ASP A 225 1.44 -15.13 -8.40
N VAL A 226 0.48 -16.05 -8.48
CA VAL A 226 0.76 -17.50 -8.42
C VAL A 226 1.64 -17.96 -9.57
N GLU A 227 1.58 -17.31 -10.73
CA GLU A 227 2.46 -17.64 -11.88
C GLU A 227 3.95 -17.44 -11.57
N SER A 228 4.29 -16.61 -10.58
CA SER A 228 5.67 -16.41 -10.12
C SER A 228 6.20 -17.61 -9.31
N VAL A 229 5.34 -18.51 -8.86
CA VAL A 229 5.73 -19.72 -8.10
C VAL A 229 6.19 -20.80 -9.07
N GLN A 230 7.50 -20.94 -9.19
CA GLN A 230 8.15 -21.89 -10.09
C GLN A 230 9.01 -22.89 -9.30
N PRO A 231 9.10 -24.16 -9.74
CA PRO A 231 9.76 -25.21 -8.98
C PRO A 231 11.29 -25.04 -8.91
N ASP A 232 11.88 -24.34 -9.87
CA ASP A 232 13.32 -24.11 -10.02
C ASP A 232 13.78 -22.74 -9.47
N ARG A 233 12.91 -22.00 -8.79
CA ARG A 233 13.21 -20.67 -8.25
C ARG A 233 13.06 -20.61 -6.72
N ILE A 234 13.74 -19.64 -6.10
CA ILE A 234 13.51 -19.25 -4.71
C ILE A 234 12.84 -17.88 -4.72
N LEU A 235 11.82 -17.69 -3.88
CA LEU A 235 11.13 -16.42 -3.74
C LEU A 235 11.41 -15.81 -2.38
N LEU A 236 11.64 -14.50 -2.34
CA LEU A 236 11.67 -13.70 -1.13
C LEU A 236 10.44 -12.78 -1.13
N LEU A 237 9.44 -13.13 -0.32
CA LEU A 237 8.27 -12.28 -0.09
C LEU A 237 8.54 -11.40 1.12
N ASP A 238 8.26 -10.12 0.96
CA ASP A 238 8.26 -9.17 2.04
C ASP A 238 6.91 -8.44 2.12
N SER A 239 6.20 -8.68 3.23
CA SER A 239 4.89 -8.11 3.53
C SER A 239 4.91 -7.07 4.65
N TYR A 240 6.09 -6.52 4.95
CA TYR A 240 6.38 -5.70 6.13
C TYR A 240 6.34 -6.49 7.46
N PHE A 241 5.22 -7.16 7.75
CA PHE A 241 5.01 -7.92 9.00
C PHE A 241 5.72 -9.27 9.01
N MET A 242 5.95 -9.84 7.82
CA MET A 242 6.53 -11.15 7.62
C MET A 242 7.43 -11.16 6.40
N VAL A 243 8.59 -11.79 6.55
CA VAL A 243 9.56 -12.05 5.48
C VAL A 243 9.61 -13.55 5.25
N ILE A 244 9.31 -14.00 4.03
CA ILE A 244 9.19 -15.42 3.69
C ILE A 244 10.21 -15.76 2.61
N VAL A 245 11.09 -16.71 2.90
CA VAL A 245 11.92 -17.38 1.89
C VAL A 245 11.21 -18.67 1.47
N HIS A 246 10.74 -18.72 0.24
CA HIS A 246 10.02 -19.86 -0.32
C HIS A 246 10.87 -20.58 -1.35
N TYR A 247 11.13 -21.87 -1.13
CA TYR A 247 11.91 -22.72 -2.02
C TYR A 247 10.99 -23.51 -2.95
N GLY A 248 11.15 -23.35 -4.27
CA GLY A 248 10.46 -24.17 -5.27
C GLY A 248 10.74 -25.67 -5.11
N ALA A 249 9.85 -26.51 -5.62
CA ALA A 249 9.90 -27.96 -5.40
C ALA A 249 11.23 -28.60 -5.81
N THR A 250 11.81 -28.22 -6.95
CA THR A 250 13.11 -28.73 -7.42
C THR A 250 14.25 -28.25 -6.54
N ILE A 251 14.24 -26.96 -6.16
CA ILE A 251 15.24 -26.41 -5.24
C ILE A 251 15.18 -27.11 -3.88
N ALA A 252 13.99 -27.34 -3.35
CA ALA A 252 13.78 -28.03 -2.09
C ALA A 252 14.27 -29.49 -2.15
N GLN A 253 14.08 -30.18 -3.29
CA GLN A 253 14.61 -31.53 -3.52
C GLN A 253 16.14 -31.54 -3.51
N TRP A 254 16.79 -30.63 -4.25
CA TRP A 254 18.26 -30.51 -4.27
C TRP A 254 18.84 -30.17 -2.91
N ARG A 255 18.17 -29.29 -2.15
CA ARG A 255 18.58 -28.94 -0.79
C ARG A 255 18.52 -30.16 0.15
N LYS A 256 17.45 -30.96 0.05
CA LYS A 256 17.28 -32.21 0.82
C LYS A 256 18.28 -33.30 0.43
N ALA A 257 18.71 -33.32 -0.84
CA ALA A 257 19.74 -34.22 -1.32
C ALA A 257 21.16 -33.83 -0.87
N GLY A 258 21.35 -32.66 -0.25
CA GLY A 258 22.64 -32.22 0.27
C GLY A 258 23.59 -31.70 -0.81
N TYR A 259 23.08 -31.26 -1.97
CA TYR A 259 23.94 -30.78 -3.05
C TYR A 259 24.74 -29.54 -2.64
N GLN A 260 24.21 -28.68 -1.79
CA GLN A 260 24.92 -27.50 -1.27
C GLN A 260 26.19 -27.84 -0.48
N ASP A 261 26.33 -29.06 0.03
CA ASP A 261 27.47 -29.48 0.84
C ASP A 261 28.63 -29.99 -0.03
N GLN A 262 28.38 -30.26 -1.32
CA GLN A 262 29.38 -30.73 -2.28
C GLN A 262 30.17 -29.56 -2.87
N GLU A 263 31.49 -29.73 -2.99
CA GLU A 263 32.38 -28.68 -3.52
C GLU A 263 32.02 -28.30 -4.98
N GLU A 264 31.53 -29.27 -5.76
CA GLU A 264 31.11 -29.07 -7.16
C GLU A 264 29.86 -28.19 -7.33
N HIS A 265 29.13 -27.92 -6.23
CA HIS A 265 27.84 -27.23 -6.22
C HIS A 265 27.86 -25.93 -5.41
N GLU A 266 29.01 -25.25 -5.40
CA GLU A 266 29.17 -23.92 -4.77
C GLU A 266 28.11 -22.91 -5.23
N ASN A 267 27.76 -22.91 -6.53
CA ASN A 267 26.72 -22.02 -7.07
C ASN A 267 25.35 -22.24 -6.42
N PHE A 268 25.00 -23.50 -6.12
CA PHE A 268 23.74 -23.81 -5.46
C PHE A 268 23.75 -23.38 -3.99
N ARG A 269 24.89 -23.54 -3.30
CA ARG A 269 25.09 -23.01 -1.95
C ARG A 269 24.89 -21.50 -1.91
N ASN A 270 25.48 -20.77 -2.86
CA ASN A 270 25.34 -19.32 -2.97
C ASN A 270 23.88 -18.91 -3.27
N LEU A 271 23.20 -19.64 -4.16
CA LEU A 271 21.77 -19.41 -4.46
C LEU A 271 20.88 -19.56 -3.23
N LEU A 272 21.13 -20.55 -2.36
CA LEU A 272 20.37 -20.74 -1.13
C LEU A 272 20.65 -19.65 -0.07
N ALA A 273 21.88 -19.13 -0.04
CA ALA A 273 22.31 -18.14 0.96
C ALA A 273 21.83 -16.73 0.63
N ALA A 274 21.79 -16.34 -0.65
CA ALA A 274 21.43 -14.99 -1.09
C ALA A 274 20.08 -14.48 -0.52
N PRO A 275 18.93 -15.18 -0.69
CA PRO A 275 17.65 -14.67 -0.19
C PRO A 275 17.58 -14.65 1.35
N VAL A 276 18.39 -15.47 2.03
CA VAL A 276 18.47 -15.45 3.51
C VAL A 276 19.24 -14.22 3.98
N ALA A 277 20.34 -13.86 3.31
CA ALA A 277 21.09 -12.66 3.61
C ALA A 277 20.24 -11.39 3.40
N ASP A 278 19.52 -11.31 2.29
CA ASP A 278 18.64 -10.17 1.99
C ASP A 278 17.48 -10.09 3.01
N ALA A 279 16.91 -11.24 3.41
CA ALA A 279 15.92 -11.29 4.47
C ALA A 279 16.46 -10.77 5.82
N GLU A 280 17.68 -11.16 6.19
CA GLU A 280 18.35 -10.70 7.41
C GLU A 280 18.63 -9.20 7.42
N GLU A 281 18.88 -8.59 6.26
CA GLU A 281 19.00 -7.14 6.13
C GLU A 281 17.65 -6.45 6.42
N LEU A 282 16.57 -6.93 5.79
CA LEU A 282 15.21 -6.42 6.05
C LEU A 282 14.80 -6.52 7.54
N LEU A 283 15.22 -7.58 8.21
CA LEU A 283 14.95 -7.80 9.64
C LEU A 283 15.66 -6.77 10.54
N LYS A 284 16.85 -6.30 10.15
CA LYS A 284 17.66 -5.35 10.94
C LYS A 284 17.13 -3.92 10.86
N GLU A 285 16.55 -3.55 9.73
CA GLU A 285 16.09 -2.17 9.50
C GLU A 285 14.74 -1.87 10.16
N ARG A 286 13.96 -2.90 10.50
CA ARG A 286 12.55 -2.75 10.84
C ARG A 286 12.25 -2.82 12.32
N LEU A 287 11.30 -1.96 12.71
CA LEU A 287 10.69 -1.95 14.02
C LEU A 287 9.16 -1.87 13.87
N PRO A 288 8.40 -2.87 14.33
CA PRO A 288 8.85 -4.10 14.99
C PRO A 288 9.58 -5.07 14.03
N VAL A 289 10.40 -5.95 14.59
CA VAL A 289 11.13 -6.98 13.81
C VAL A 289 10.09 -7.91 13.16
N PRO A 290 10.11 -8.06 11.82
CA PRO A 290 9.20 -8.95 11.11
C PRO A 290 9.38 -10.40 11.53
N ARG A 291 8.33 -11.21 11.37
CA ARG A 291 8.47 -12.66 11.50
C ARG A 291 9.18 -13.22 10.26
N MET A 292 10.32 -13.87 10.44
CA MET A 292 10.98 -14.62 9.36
C MET A 292 10.41 -16.03 9.25
N LEU A 293 10.12 -16.47 8.03
CA LEU A 293 9.73 -17.85 7.72
C LEU A 293 10.55 -18.38 6.54
N GLN A 294 10.91 -19.66 6.62
CA GLN A 294 11.46 -20.41 5.51
C GLN A 294 10.54 -21.60 5.23
N CYS A 295 10.15 -21.82 3.98
CA CYS A 295 9.22 -22.88 3.63
C CYS A 295 9.46 -23.44 2.23
N ASP A 296 9.10 -24.70 2.04
CA ASP A 296 9.16 -25.36 0.74
C ASP A 296 7.79 -25.29 0.05
N GLN A 297 7.79 -25.33 -1.28
CA GLN A 297 6.58 -25.55 -2.06
C GLN A 297 5.85 -26.81 -1.57
N TYR A 298 4.53 -26.72 -1.43
CA TYR A 298 3.66 -27.74 -0.83
C TYR A 298 3.85 -27.97 0.69
N GLY A 299 4.71 -27.19 1.35
CA GLY A 299 4.84 -27.17 2.80
C GLY A 299 3.70 -26.40 3.49
N SER A 300 3.39 -26.73 4.74
CA SER A 300 2.28 -26.11 5.48
C SER A 300 2.43 -24.59 5.66
N GLN A 301 3.66 -24.09 5.80
CA GLN A 301 3.94 -22.66 5.95
C GLN A 301 3.88 -21.90 4.61
N ALA A 302 3.91 -22.58 3.45
CA ALA A 302 3.79 -21.92 2.14
C ALA A 302 2.44 -21.23 1.95
N ARG A 303 1.42 -21.61 2.73
CA ARG A 303 0.11 -20.94 2.76
C ARG A 303 0.21 -19.44 3.05
N PHE A 304 1.22 -18.99 3.81
CA PHE A 304 1.41 -17.57 4.10
C PHE A 304 1.85 -16.78 2.87
N LEU A 305 2.62 -17.40 1.97
CA LEU A 305 2.92 -16.84 0.65
C LEU A 305 1.65 -16.83 -0.22
N LEU A 306 1.03 -18.00 -0.41
CA LEU A 306 -0.11 -18.17 -1.31
C LEU A 306 -1.28 -17.24 -0.98
N ALA A 307 -1.55 -16.99 0.30
CA ALA A 307 -2.62 -16.08 0.73
C ALA A 307 -2.39 -14.62 0.32
N LYS A 308 -1.16 -14.22 -0.03
CA LYS A 308 -0.82 -12.87 -0.49
C LYS A 308 -0.79 -12.72 -2.01
N LEU A 309 -0.73 -13.82 -2.76
CA LEU A 309 -0.63 -13.80 -4.21
C LEU A 309 -1.97 -13.50 -4.88
N ASN A 310 -1.89 -12.95 -6.09
CA ASN A 310 -3.01 -12.87 -7.01
C ASN A 310 -3.38 -14.27 -7.54
N PRO A 311 -4.65 -14.71 -7.41
CA PRO A 311 -5.13 -15.99 -7.94
C PRO A 311 -5.45 -15.86 -9.43
N SER A 312 -4.44 -15.64 -10.28
CA SER A 312 -4.59 -15.66 -11.74
C SER A 312 -4.96 -17.06 -12.27
N SER A 313 -4.47 -18.10 -11.60
CA SER A 313 -4.81 -19.50 -11.82
C SER A 313 -5.54 -20.07 -10.59
N THR A 314 -6.79 -20.50 -10.79
CA THR A 314 -7.66 -21.09 -9.76
C THR A 314 -8.16 -22.49 -10.16
N HIS A 315 -8.73 -23.21 -9.21
CA HIS A 315 -9.33 -24.53 -9.43
C HIS A 315 -10.49 -24.54 -10.45
N ASN A 316 -11.08 -23.37 -10.72
CA ASN A 316 -12.18 -23.20 -11.68
C ASN A 316 -11.69 -22.82 -13.09
N SER A 317 -10.46 -22.33 -13.22
CA SER A 317 -9.84 -22.09 -14.53
C SER A 317 -9.18 -23.37 -15.04
N ASN A 318 -9.45 -23.77 -16.29
CA ASN A 318 -8.74 -24.85 -16.98
C ASN A 318 -7.30 -24.42 -17.35
N GLY A 319 -6.51 -23.99 -16.36
CA GLY A 319 -5.15 -23.46 -16.51
C GLY A 319 -4.08 -24.55 -16.48
N SER A 320 -3.03 -24.35 -17.26
CA SER A 320 -1.93 -25.28 -17.54
C SER A 320 -0.89 -25.37 -16.41
N GLY A 321 -0.74 -26.55 -15.81
CA GLY A 321 0.51 -27.10 -15.22
C GLY A 321 1.23 -26.36 -14.08
N GLY A 322 0.87 -25.13 -13.74
CA GLY A 322 1.46 -24.32 -12.66
C GLY A 322 0.74 -24.50 -11.32
N ASP A 323 1.24 -23.84 -10.27
CA ASP A 323 0.56 -23.82 -8.97
C ASP A 323 -0.81 -23.14 -9.09
N VAL A 324 -1.77 -23.64 -8.32
CA VAL A 324 -3.17 -23.20 -8.34
C VAL A 324 -3.57 -22.73 -6.95
N ILE A 325 -4.22 -21.58 -6.86
CA ILE A 325 -4.79 -21.10 -5.59
C ILE A 325 -6.25 -21.53 -5.49
N PHE A 326 -6.57 -22.25 -4.41
CA PHE A 326 -7.93 -22.64 -4.07
C PHE A 326 -8.65 -21.50 -3.36
N THR A 327 -9.19 -20.56 -4.14
CA THR A 327 -10.00 -19.43 -3.65
C THR A 327 -11.09 -19.08 -4.67
N ASP A 328 -12.17 -18.46 -4.17
CA ASP A 328 -13.21 -17.80 -4.97
C ASP A 328 -12.94 -16.29 -5.14
N ASP A 329 -11.80 -15.81 -4.63
CA ASP A 329 -11.40 -14.41 -4.77
C ASP A 329 -11.19 -14.04 -6.23
N VAL A 330 -11.62 -12.81 -6.56
CA VAL A 330 -11.44 -12.21 -7.88
C VAL A 330 -9.95 -11.96 -8.15
N SER A 331 -9.48 -12.32 -9.34
CA SER A 331 -8.12 -12.05 -9.81
C SER A 331 -7.95 -10.57 -10.20
N LEU A 332 -6.71 -10.10 -10.24
CA LEU A 332 -6.38 -8.73 -10.66
C LEU A 332 -6.90 -8.44 -12.08
N GLY A 333 -6.79 -9.41 -13.00
CA GLY A 333 -7.30 -9.27 -14.36
C GLY A 333 -8.81 -8.97 -14.39
N VAL A 334 -9.61 -9.80 -13.72
CA VAL A 334 -11.08 -9.61 -13.65
C VAL A 334 -11.43 -8.30 -12.93
N PHE A 335 -10.67 -7.94 -11.88
CA PHE A 335 -10.85 -6.66 -11.20
C PHE A 335 -10.63 -5.47 -12.15
N MET A 336 -9.57 -5.50 -12.97
CA MET A 336 -9.28 -4.46 -13.95
C MET A 336 -10.33 -4.39 -15.07
N GLU A 337 -10.81 -5.54 -15.56
CA GLU A 337 -11.90 -5.59 -16.54
C GLU A 337 -13.19 -4.95 -16.00
N HIS A 338 -13.55 -5.26 -14.75
CA HIS A 338 -14.71 -4.66 -14.10
C HIS A 338 -14.54 -3.15 -13.89
N LEU A 339 -13.34 -2.72 -13.47
CA LEU A 339 -13.02 -1.30 -13.33
C LEU A 339 -13.16 -0.57 -14.68
N ALA A 340 -12.57 -1.10 -15.75
CA ALA A 340 -12.67 -0.53 -17.09
C ALA A 340 -14.13 -0.42 -17.53
N LYS A 341 -14.91 -1.51 -17.42
CA LYS A 341 -16.32 -1.52 -17.80
C LYS A 341 -17.16 -0.50 -17.05
N LEU A 342 -16.94 -0.33 -15.74
CA LEU A 342 -17.68 0.64 -14.93
C LEU A 342 -17.22 2.08 -15.17
N SER A 343 -15.95 2.27 -15.54
CA SER A 343 -15.40 3.61 -15.80
C SER A 343 -15.89 4.17 -17.15
N VAL A 344 -16.02 3.33 -18.18
CA VAL A 344 -16.47 3.78 -19.52
C VAL A 344 -18.00 3.97 -19.65
N THR A 345 -18.77 3.39 -18.72
CA THR A 345 -20.24 3.48 -18.69
C THR A 345 -20.75 4.61 -17.79
N GLY A 346 -19.96 5.01 -16.80
CA GLY A 346 -20.29 6.07 -15.85
C GLY A 346 -20.08 7.46 -16.43
N ASN A 347 -21.16 8.07 -16.94
CA ASN A 347 -21.33 9.53 -17.01
C ASN A 347 -22.71 9.90 -16.49
#